data_AF-A0A8W8JDC6-F1
#
_entry.id   AF-A0A8W8JDC6-F1
#
_cell.length_a   1.000
_cell.length_b   1.000
_cell.length_c   1.000
_cell.angle_alpha   90.00
_cell.angle_beta   90.00
_cell.angle_gamma   90.00
#
_symmetry.space_group_name_H-M   'P 1'
#
loop_
_entity.id
_entity.type
_entity.pdbx_description
1 polymer ?
#
loop_
_entity_poly.entity_id
_entity_poly.type
_entity_poly.pdbx_seq_one_letter_code
_entity_poly.pdbx_strand_id
1 'polypeptide(L)'
;METNTNTFDLSDLTLEEQQLLESIRERKQKLIKEIQELKDEIAEVSNEMETIEVSDESKNNPKNKQMSIGKKKFNMDPKKGIEYLIDHQLLVNDQEEVAKFLYQGEGLNKTAIGDYLGERNDFNIAVLKSFVNLHEFSDMILVQALRQFLWSFRLPGEAQKIDRMMECFAERYCELNPGVFTSTDTCYVLSFAIIMLNTSLHNPSVKDKPTVERFISMNRGINDGGDLPPELLTSLYDSIKKEPFKIPEDDGNDLMHTFFNPDKEGWLCKQGIILPSFKKGSGSLLGFWEESHGSYFQASLRLLP
;
A
#
# COMPACT_ATOMS: atom_id res chain seq x y z
N MET A 1 -18.83 -24.17 -16.15
CA MET A 1 -18.16 -23.44 -15.06
C MET A 1 -19.16 -22.44 -14.55
N GLU A 2 -19.92 -22.83 -13.52
CA GLU A 2 -20.99 -22.04 -12.93
C GLU A 2 -20.37 -20.96 -12.04
N THR A 3 -20.49 -19.71 -12.49
CA THR A 3 -20.25 -18.54 -11.65
C THR A 3 -21.30 -18.53 -10.55
N ASN A 4 -20.87 -18.78 -9.32
CA ASN A 4 -21.72 -18.74 -8.14
C ASN A 4 -22.05 -17.27 -7.84
N THR A 5 -22.97 -16.69 -8.61
CA THR A 5 -23.64 -15.45 -8.27
C THR A 5 -24.49 -15.76 -7.05
N ASN A 6 -23.99 -15.40 -5.87
CA ASN A 6 -24.82 -15.35 -4.67
C ASN A 6 -25.79 -14.19 -4.88
N THR A 7 -26.82 -14.46 -5.67
CA THR A 7 -27.88 -13.53 -6.05
C THR A 7 -28.69 -13.32 -4.79
N PHE A 8 -28.46 -12.19 -4.12
CA PHE A 8 -29.31 -11.76 -3.02
C PHE A 8 -30.75 -11.71 -3.55
N ASP A 9 -31.57 -12.67 -3.14
CA ASP A 9 -32.92 -12.83 -3.66
C ASP A 9 -33.80 -11.74 -3.04
N LEU A 10 -34.27 -10.81 -3.87
CA LEU A 10 -35.12 -9.69 -3.46
C LEU A 10 -36.44 -10.18 -2.83
N SER A 11 -36.84 -11.43 -3.08
CA SER A 11 -38.07 -12.02 -2.56
C SER A 11 -38.04 -12.39 -1.08
N ASP A 12 -36.86 -12.47 -0.46
CA ASP A 12 -36.69 -12.74 0.99
C ASP A 12 -36.87 -11.49 1.86
N LEU A 13 -36.95 -10.30 1.25
CA LEU A 13 -37.15 -9.03 1.95
C LEU A 13 -38.63 -8.75 2.16
N THR A 14 -38.97 -8.24 3.35
CA THR A 14 -40.30 -7.70 3.61
C THR A 14 -40.57 -6.49 2.72
N LEU A 15 -41.85 -6.16 2.50
CA LEU A 15 -42.25 -5.02 1.67
C LEU A 15 -41.62 -3.70 2.17
N GLU A 16 -41.51 -3.53 3.49
CA GLU A 16 -40.85 -2.37 4.11
C GLU A 16 -39.35 -2.32 3.81
N GLU A 17 -38.66 -3.46 3.85
CA GLU A 17 -37.22 -3.55 3.54
C GLU A 17 -36.94 -3.33 2.05
N GLN A 18 -37.82 -3.80 1.16
CA GLN A 18 -37.73 -3.52 -0.28
C GLN A 18 -37.88 -2.01 -0.56
N GLN A 19 -38.84 -1.35 0.08
CA GLN A 19 -39.03 0.10 -0.04
C GLN A 19 -37.84 0.88 0.54
N LEU A 20 -37.30 0.43 1.68
CA LEU A 20 -36.10 1.03 2.28
C LEU A 20 -34.88 0.88 1.36
N LEU A 21 -34.67 -0.30 0.79
CA LEU A 21 -33.57 -0.58 -0.15
C LEU A 21 -33.66 0.33 -1.39
N GLU A 22 -34.86 0.52 -1.93
CA GLU A 22 -35.07 1.42 -3.06
C GLU A 22 -34.75 2.87 -2.68
N SER A 23 -35.21 3.33 -1.51
CA SER A 23 -34.89 4.66 -1.00
C SER A 23 -33.38 4.88 -0.78
N ILE A 24 -32.66 3.85 -0.35
CA ILE A 24 -31.19 3.87 -0.17
C ILE A 24 -30.50 3.95 -1.53
N ARG A 25 -30.98 3.22 -2.54
CA ARG A 25 -30.43 3.26 -3.91
C ARG A 25 -30.63 4.62 -4.56
N GLU A 26 -31.83 5.18 -4.46
CA GLU A 26 -32.14 6.53 -4.94
C GLU A 26 -31.24 7.57 -4.27
N ARG A 27 -31.11 7.51 -2.94
CA ARG A 27 -30.26 8.44 -2.19
C ARG A 27 -28.79 8.28 -2.55
N LYS A 28 -28.30 7.05 -2.76
CA LYS A 28 -26.93 6.78 -3.22
C LYS A 28 -26.69 7.36 -4.61
N GLN A 29 -27.62 7.19 -5.56
CA GLN A 29 -27.50 7.77 -6.89
C GLN A 29 -27.48 9.30 -6.84
N LYS A 30 -28.31 9.90 -5.99
CA LYS A 30 -28.33 11.35 -5.78
C LYS A 30 -27.00 11.86 -5.23
N LEU A 31 -26.44 11.21 -4.22
CA LEU A 31 -25.13 11.57 -3.65
C LEU A 31 -23.99 11.42 -4.66
N ILE A 32 -24.00 10.38 -5.50
CA ILE A 32 -22.99 10.21 -6.56
C ILE A 32 -23.06 11.36 -7.55
N LYS A 33 -24.27 11.78 -7.91
CA LYS A 33 -24.48 12.92 -8.81
C LYS A 33 -23.99 14.23 -8.19
N GLU A 34 -24.33 14.49 -6.92
CA GLU A 34 -23.86 15.66 -6.17
C GLU A 34 -22.33 15.68 -6.03
N ILE A 35 -21.69 14.54 -5.76
CA ILE A 35 -20.21 14.44 -5.72
C ILE A 35 -19.61 14.77 -7.08
N GLN A 36 -20.22 14.30 -8.17
CA GLN A 36 -19.74 14.59 -9.52
C GLN A 36 -19.90 16.07 -9.88
N GLU A 37 -21.04 16.69 -9.53
CA GLU A 37 -21.28 18.12 -9.71
C GLU A 37 -20.27 18.96 -8.91
N LEU A 38 -20.05 18.64 -7.63
CA LEU A 38 -19.04 19.31 -6.80
C LEU A 38 -17.63 19.14 -7.35
N LYS A 39 -17.30 17.98 -7.92
CA LYS A 39 -16.00 17.73 -8.54
C LYS A 39 -15.80 18.61 -9.78
N ASP A 40 -16.85 18.81 -10.57
CA ASP A 40 -16.82 19.65 -11.75
C ASP A 40 -16.77 21.15 -11.36
N GLU A 41 -17.51 21.57 -10.32
CA GLU A 41 -17.42 22.93 -9.75
C GLU A 41 -16.02 23.23 -9.21
N ILE A 42 -15.39 22.30 -8.48
CA ILE A 42 -14.00 22.47 -8.00
C ILE A 42 -13.03 22.62 -9.17
N ALA A 43 -13.24 21.88 -10.26
CA ALA A 43 -12.43 22.00 -11.47
C ALA A 43 -12.62 23.36 -12.16
N GLU A 44 -13.85 23.88 -12.20
CA GLU A 44 -14.17 25.19 -12.76
C GLU A 44 -13.59 26.32 -11.91
N VAL A 45 -13.80 26.32 -10.59
CA VAL A 45 -13.19 27.30 -9.67
C VAL A 45 -11.67 27.27 -9.74
N SER A 46 -11.08 26.08 -9.90
CA SER A 46 -9.63 25.95 -10.10
C SER A 46 -9.18 26.64 -11.40
N ASN A 47 -9.93 26.47 -12.49
CA ASN A 47 -9.64 27.16 -13.76
C ASN A 47 -9.88 28.68 -13.66
N GLU A 48 -10.90 29.14 -12.92
CA GLU A 48 -11.12 30.57 -12.70
C GLU A 48 -10.00 31.20 -11.87
N MET A 49 -9.55 30.53 -10.80
CA MET A 49 -8.35 30.94 -10.05
C MET A 49 -7.11 31.00 -10.95
N GLU A 50 -6.94 30.07 -11.88
CA GLU A 50 -5.86 30.09 -12.87
C GLU A 50 -5.90 31.36 -13.74
N THR A 51 -7.10 31.86 -14.11
CA THR A 51 -7.26 33.09 -14.92
C THR A 51 -7.06 34.39 -14.14
N ILE A 52 -7.50 34.45 -12.87
CA ILE A 52 -7.38 35.64 -12.04
C ILE A 52 -5.91 35.88 -11.63
N GLU A 53 -5.14 34.81 -11.39
CA GLU A 53 -3.70 34.87 -11.12
C GLU A 53 -2.83 35.29 -12.34
N VAL A 54 -3.43 35.54 -13.52
CA VAL A 54 -2.70 36.10 -14.69
C VAL A 54 -2.50 37.61 -14.55
N SER A 55 -3.29 38.27 -13.69
CA SER A 55 -3.31 39.73 -13.57
C SER A 55 -2.31 40.33 -12.57
N ASP A 56 -1.62 39.52 -11.75
CA ASP A 56 -0.68 39.99 -10.73
C ASP A 56 0.78 39.74 -11.15
N GLU A 57 1.31 40.61 -12.01
CA GLU A 57 2.72 40.63 -12.40
C GLU A 57 3.58 41.14 -11.24
N SER A 58 4.24 40.23 -10.49
CA SER A 58 5.46 40.53 -9.72
C SER A 58 6.18 39.26 -9.25
N LYS A 59 7.13 38.77 -10.08
CA LYS A 59 8.21 37.80 -9.75
C LYS A 59 7.94 36.29 -9.75
N ASN A 60 7.29 35.72 -10.78
CA ASN A 60 7.43 34.28 -11.05
C ASN A 60 7.65 34.00 -12.53
N ASN A 61 8.77 33.30 -12.83
CA ASN A 61 9.08 32.80 -14.17
C ASN A 61 7.89 31.98 -14.70
N PRO A 62 7.37 32.23 -15.92
CA PRO A 62 6.22 31.50 -16.47
C PRO A 62 6.40 29.98 -16.42
N LYS A 63 7.64 29.49 -16.58
CA LYS A 63 7.96 28.05 -16.42
C LYS A 63 7.73 27.53 -15.00
N ASN A 64 8.05 28.33 -13.97
CA ASN A 64 7.82 27.94 -12.58
C ASN A 64 6.32 27.88 -12.26
N LYS A 65 5.51 28.78 -12.85
CA LYS A 65 4.05 28.74 -12.71
C LYS A 65 3.48 27.47 -13.35
N GLN A 66 3.89 27.15 -14.58
CA GLN A 66 3.46 25.93 -15.26
C GLN A 66 3.94 24.67 -14.51
N MET A 67 5.15 24.66 -13.96
CA MET A 67 5.64 23.57 -13.11
C MET A 67 4.74 23.36 -11.88
N SER A 68 4.38 24.43 -11.18
CA SER A 68 3.46 24.35 -10.03
C SER A 68 2.08 23.83 -10.42
N ILE A 69 1.56 24.23 -11.59
CA ILE A 69 0.29 23.72 -12.13
C ILE A 69 0.41 22.21 -12.42
N GLY A 70 1.49 21.78 -13.07
CA GLY A 70 1.73 20.36 -13.36
C GLY A 70 1.84 19.51 -12.09
N LYS A 71 2.54 20.00 -11.06
CA LYS A 71 2.61 19.35 -9.74
C LYS A 71 1.22 19.24 -9.07
N LYS A 72 0.40 20.31 -9.12
CA LYS A 72 -0.99 20.25 -8.62
C LYS A 72 -1.84 19.24 -9.40
N LYS A 73 -1.73 19.20 -10.73
CA LYS A 73 -2.42 18.21 -11.57
C LYS A 73 -1.97 16.79 -11.24
N PHE A 74 -0.67 16.55 -11.03
CA PHE A 74 -0.14 15.27 -10.60
C PHE A 74 -0.73 14.81 -9.26
N ASN A 75 -0.84 15.73 -8.29
CA ASN A 75 -1.40 15.41 -6.98
C ASN A 75 -2.90 15.03 -7.03
N MET A 76 -3.62 15.44 -8.07
CA MET A 76 -5.03 15.06 -8.30
C MET A 76 -5.18 13.81 -9.17
N ASP A 77 -4.38 13.72 -10.23
CA ASP A 77 -4.35 12.60 -11.18
C ASP A 77 -2.91 12.45 -11.68
N PRO A 78 -2.14 11.49 -11.14
CA PRO A 78 -0.72 11.35 -11.43
C PRO A 78 -0.42 11.21 -12.92
N LYS A 79 -1.26 10.47 -13.64
CA LYS A 79 -1.10 10.25 -15.07
C LYS A 79 -1.27 11.55 -15.85
N LYS A 80 -2.36 12.29 -15.61
CA LYS A 80 -2.59 13.57 -16.28
C LYS A 80 -1.57 14.63 -15.90
N GLY A 81 -1.05 14.59 -14.68
CA GLY A 81 0.03 15.49 -14.24
C GLY A 81 1.31 15.28 -15.03
N ILE A 82 1.75 14.02 -15.19
CA ILE A 82 2.92 13.68 -16.00
C ILE A 82 2.69 14.05 -17.47
N GLU A 83 1.52 13.72 -18.04
CA GLU A 83 1.16 14.10 -19.42
C GLU A 83 1.23 15.64 -19.61
N TYR A 84 0.66 16.42 -18.69
CA TYR A 84 0.73 17.88 -18.74
C TYR A 84 2.16 18.40 -18.72
N LEU A 85 3.01 17.86 -17.83
CA LEU A 85 4.41 18.28 -17.71
C LEU A 85 5.20 17.97 -18.98
N ILE A 86 4.93 16.84 -19.62
CA ILE A 86 5.54 16.44 -20.89
C ILE A 86 5.08 17.35 -22.04
N ASP A 87 3.77 17.59 -22.16
CA ASP A 87 3.20 18.41 -23.24
C ASP A 87 3.71 19.86 -23.19
N HIS A 88 3.96 20.38 -21.99
CA HIS A 88 4.50 21.72 -21.77
C HIS A 88 6.04 21.78 -21.78
N GLN A 89 6.72 20.68 -22.14
CA GLN A 89 8.19 20.58 -22.20
C GLN A 89 8.89 20.91 -20.87
N LEU A 90 8.21 20.60 -19.76
CA LEU A 90 8.74 20.75 -18.40
C LEU A 90 9.36 19.45 -17.88
N LEU A 91 8.96 18.32 -18.46
CA LEU A 91 9.49 16.99 -18.18
C LEU A 91 9.71 16.27 -19.50
N VAL A 92 10.83 15.55 -19.63
CA VAL A 92 11.09 14.71 -20.80
C VAL A 92 10.28 13.42 -20.66
N ASN A 93 9.68 12.94 -21.75
CA ASN A 93 9.01 11.63 -21.78
C ASN A 93 10.02 10.50 -21.81
N ASP A 94 10.77 10.37 -20.72
CA ASP A 94 11.80 9.35 -20.51
C ASP A 94 11.66 8.78 -19.09
N GLN A 95 11.84 7.47 -18.97
CA GLN A 95 11.63 6.76 -17.71
C GLN A 95 12.56 7.24 -16.57
N GLU A 96 13.80 7.61 -16.89
CA GLU A 96 14.78 8.06 -15.90
C GLU A 96 14.48 9.48 -15.45
N GLU A 97 14.08 10.35 -16.38
CA GLU A 97 13.71 11.73 -16.06
C GLU A 97 12.42 11.82 -15.23
N VAL A 98 11.42 11.00 -15.57
CA VAL A 98 10.20 10.87 -14.75
C VAL A 98 10.55 10.31 -13.37
N ALA A 99 11.40 9.28 -13.28
CA ALA A 99 11.83 8.73 -12.01
C ALA A 99 12.58 9.76 -11.13
N LYS A 100 13.50 10.55 -11.71
CA LYS A 100 14.20 11.64 -11.00
C LYS A 100 13.24 12.70 -10.49
N PHE A 101 12.25 13.09 -11.31
CA PHE A 101 11.22 14.03 -10.90
C PHE A 101 10.41 13.52 -9.70
N LEU A 102 9.98 12.25 -9.74
CA LEU A 102 9.26 11.63 -8.64
C LEU A 102 10.14 11.49 -7.38
N TYR A 103 11.41 11.16 -7.55
CA TYR A 103 12.36 10.97 -6.44
C TYR A 103 12.70 12.28 -5.73
N GLN A 104 12.82 13.40 -6.47
CA GLN A 104 12.97 14.73 -5.87
C GLN A 104 11.75 15.10 -5.02
N GLY A 105 10.55 14.72 -5.46
CA GLY A 105 9.32 14.78 -4.65
C GLY A 105 8.89 16.18 -4.21
N GLU A 106 9.54 17.25 -4.68
CA GLU A 106 9.28 18.61 -4.22
C GLU A 106 7.87 19.07 -4.64
N GLY A 107 6.97 19.22 -3.67
CA GLY A 107 5.58 19.64 -3.92
C GLY A 107 4.68 18.54 -4.50
N LEU A 108 5.14 17.29 -4.47
CA LEU A 108 4.36 16.13 -4.89
C LEU A 108 3.77 15.39 -3.69
N ASN A 109 2.53 14.92 -3.84
CA ASN A 109 1.88 14.06 -2.87
C ASN A 109 2.49 12.65 -2.96
N LYS A 110 2.98 12.14 -1.83
CA LYS A 110 3.65 10.83 -1.76
C LYS A 110 2.72 9.63 -1.97
N THR A 111 1.42 9.78 -1.69
CA THR A 111 0.39 8.81 -2.07
C THR A 111 0.24 8.75 -3.58
N ALA A 112 0.15 9.91 -4.24
CA ALA A 112 0.10 10.02 -5.71
C ALA A 112 1.34 9.42 -6.39
N ILE A 113 2.54 9.60 -5.79
CA ILE A 113 3.77 8.93 -6.24
C ILE A 113 3.63 7.41 -6.15
N GLY A 114 3.22 6.89 -4.99
CA GLY A 114 3.04 5.45 -4.79
C GLY A 114 2.01 4.84 -5.75
N ASP A 115 0.90 5.53 -5.97
CA ASP A 115 -0.15 5.09 -6.90
C ASP A 115 0.37 4.99 -8.34
N TYR A 116 1.13 5.98 -8.80
CA TYR A 116 1.70 6.02 -10.16
C TYR A 116 2.80 4.98 -10.37
N LEU A 117 3.72 4.84 -9.42
CA LEU A 117 4.79 3.83 -9.47
C LEU A 117 4.22 2.41 -9.37
N GLY A 118 3.12 2.26 -8.63
CA GLY A 118 2.37 1.03 -8.52
C GLY A 118 1.45 0.74 -9.71
N GLU A 119 1.46 1.47 -10.82
CA GLU A 119 0.64 1.10 -11.99
C GLU A 119 1.24 -0.04 -12.82
N ARG A 120 0.38 -0.86 -13.45
CA ARG A 120 0.80 -2.07 -14.19
C ARG A 120 1.28 -1.80 -15.63
N ASN A 121 1.22 -0.55 -16.09
CA ASN A 121 1.60 -0.23 -17.47
C ASN A 121 3.12 -0.37 -17.61
N ASP A 122 3.59 -0.82 -18.78
CA ASP A 122 5.02 -1.05 -19.03
C ASP A 122 5.89 0.17 -18.74
N PHE A 123 5.42 1.37 -19.10
CA PHE A 123 6.12 2.62 -18.80
C PHE A 123 6.23 2.88 -17.30
N ASN A 124 5.14 2.67 -16.53
CA ASN A 124 5.15 2.83 -15.07
C ASN A 124 6.09 1.83 -14.39
N ILE A 125 6.12 0.58 -14.87
CA ILE A 125 7.04 -0.46 -14.38
C ILE A 125 8.49 -0.04 -14.65
N ALA A 126 8.79 0.51 -15.83
CA ALA A 126 10.13 0.97 -16.16
C ALA A 126 10.56 2.22 -15.35
N VAL A 127 9.62 3.13 -15.09
CA VAL A 127 9.81 4.26 -14.18
C VAL A 127 10.06 3.76 -12.76
N LEU A 128 9.32 2.77 -12.26
CA LEU A 128 9.54 2.15 -10.94
C LEU A 128 10.94 1.58 -10.80
N LYS A 129 11.40 0.81 -11.81
CA LYS A 129 12.78 0.28 -11.82
C LYS A 129 13.81 1.41 -11.77
N SER A 130 13.61 2.44 -12.59
CA SER A 130 14.51 3.62 -12.61
C SER A 130 14.48 4.38 -11.28
N PHE A 131 13.32 4.49 -10.63
CA PHE A 131 13.14 5.14 -9.33
C PHE A 131 13.81 4.37 -8.20
N VAL A 132 13.69 3.05 -8.18
CA VAL A 132 14.39 2.19 -7.22
C VAL A 132 15.90 2.27 -7.42
N ASN A 133 16.38 2.38 -8.66
CA ASN A 133 17.80 2.54 -8.97
C ASN A 133 18.43 3.83 -8.43
N LEU A 134 17.63 4.88 -8.20
CA LEU A 134 18.07 6.12 -7.54
C LEU A 134 18.33 5.95 -6.04
N HIS A 135 17.92 4.83 -5.44
CA HIS A 135 18.20 4.54 -4.05
C HIS A 135 19.56 3.83 -3.92
N GLU A 136 20.41 4.35 -3.05
CA GLU A 136 21.70 3.76 -2.69
C GLU A 136 21.53 2.90 -1.43
N PHE A 137 21.46 1.58 -1.60
CA PHE A 137 21.32 0.62 -0.49
C PHE A 137 22.64 -0.07 -0.10
N SER A 138 23.76 0.33 -0.69
CA SER A 138 25.07 -0.28 -0.42
C SER A 138 25.45 -0.13 1.05
N ASP A 139 25.98 -1.20 1.65
CA ASP A 139 26.43 -1.25 3.05
C ASP A 139 25.33 -0.95 4.10
N MET A 140 24.06 -0.96 3.69
CA MET A 140 22.92 -0.78 4.59
C MET A 140 22.32 -2.13 4.99
N ILE A 141 21.89 -2.25 6.24
CA ILE A 141 21.04 -3.39 6.63
C ILE A 141 19.64 -3.23 6.03
N LEU A 142 18.93 -4.34 5.83
CA LEU A 142 17.61 -4.35 5.18
C LEU A 142 16.61 -3.36 5.79
N VAL A 143 16.58 -3.20 7.11
CA VAL A 143 15.72 -2.22 7.79
C VAL A 143 16.06 -0.77 7.38
N GLN A 144 17.34 -0.42 7.23
CA GLN A 144 17.76 0.93 6.84
C GLN A 144 17.36 1.21 5.39
N ALA A 145 17.60 0.25 4.49
CA ALA A 145 17.16 0.35 3.10
C ALA A 145 15.64 0.50 2.99
N LEU A 146 14.86 -0.29 3.75
CA LEU A 146 13.41 -0.17 3.82
C LEU A 146 12.96 1.21 4.34
N ARG A 147 13.62 1.78 5.35
CA ARG A 147 13.30 3.13 5.84
C ARG A 147 13.50 4.18 4.75
N GLN A 148 14.61 4.11 4.03
CA GLN A 148 14.89 5.06 2.95
C GLN A 148 13.88 4.90 1.82
N PHE A 149 13.57 3.66 1.42
CA PHE A 149 12.63 3.36 0.36
C PHE A 149 11.21 3.83 0.69
N LEU A 150 10.70 3.45 1.87
CA LEU A 150 9.36 3.82 2.35
C LEU A 150 9.23 5.29 2.75
N TRP A 151 10.33 6.04 2.83
CA TRP A 151 10.31 7.48 3.02
C TRP A 151 10.01 8.23 1.71
N SER A 152 10.33 7.65 0.55
CA SER A 152 10.23 8.33 -0.73
C SER A 152 8.79 8.41 -1.27
N PHE A 153 7.91 7.50 -0.86
CA PHE A 153 6.52 7.42 -1.29
C PHE A 153 5.66 6.72 -0.22
N ARG A 154 4.34 6.72 -0.39
CA ARG A 154 3.44 5.93 0.45
C ARG A 154 3.03 4.64 -0.27
N LEU A 155 3.10 3.50 0.41
CA LEU A 155 2.64 2.24 -0.19
C LEU A 155 1.14 2.33 -0.56
N PRO A 156 0.77 1.92 -1.78
CA PRO A 156 -0.62 1.84 -2.21
C PRO A 156 -1.40 0.80 -1.40
N GLY A 157 -2.73 0.89 -1.40
CA GLY A 157 -3.59 -0.04 -0.67
C GLY A 157 -3.79 -1.38 -1.38
N GLU A 158 -3.64 -1.43 -2.71
CA GLU A 158 -3.86 -2.65 -3.48
C GLU A 158 -2.65 -3.59 -3.43
N ALA A 159 -2.90 -4.84 -3.02
CA ALA A 159 -1.85 -5.86 -2.87
C ALA A 159 -0.96 -6.02 -4.11
N GLN A 160 -1.56 -6.01 -5.31
CA GLN A 160 -0.82 -6.15 -6.57
C GLN A 160 0.12 -4.96 -6.87
N LYS A 161 -0.15 -3.78 -6.31
CA LYS A 161 0.75 -2.63 -6.45
C LYS A 161 1.90 -2.72 -5.45
N ILE A 162 1.59 -3.06 -4.20
CA ILE A 162 2.60 -3.30 -3.15
C ILE A 162 3.59 -4.36 -3.60
N ASP A 163 3.09 -5.49 -4.09
CA ASP A 163 3.87 -6.63 -4.57
C ASP A 163 4.98 -6.22 -5.55
N ARG A 164 4.60 -5.55 -6.65
CA ARG A 164 5.56 -5.05 -7.67
C ARG A 164 6.60 -4.08 -7.11
N MET A 165 6.21 -3.21 -6.19
CA MET A 165 7.14 -2.26 -5.57
C MET A 165 8.14 -2.97 -4.68
N MET A 166 7.70 -3.97 -3.92
CA MET A 166 8.54 -4.75 -3.03
C MET A 166 9.44 -5.73 -3.79
N GLU A 167 8.99 -6.31 -4.91
CA GLU A 167 9.83 -7.10 -5.81
C GLU A 167 11.00 -6.27 -6.36
N CYS A 168 10.71 -5.09 -6.95
CA CYS A 168 11.76 -4.21 -7.47
C CYS A 168 12.74 -3.77 -6.37
N PHE A 169 12.23 -3.49 -5.16
CA PHE A 169 13.07 -3.16 -4.01
C PHE A 169 14.00 -4.32 -3.63
N ALA A 170 13.48 -5.55 -3.54
CA ALA A 170 14.25 -6.72 -3.17
C ALA A 170 15.33 -7.04 -4.21
N GLU A 171 14.98 -6.96 -5.50
CA GLU A 171 15.95 -7.10 -6.61
C GLU A 171 17.12 -6.12 -6.42
N ARG A 172 16.81 -4.83 -6.25
CA ARG A 172 17.82 -3.78 -6.09
C ARG A 172 18.68 -3.96 -4.83
N TYR A 173 18.07 -4.34 -3.72
CA TYR A 173 18.81 -4.55 -2.47
C TYR A 173 19.83 -5.68 -2.63
N CYS A 174 19.42 -6.80 -3.23
CA CYS A 174 20.30 -7.95 -3.49
C CYS A 174 21.42 -7.62 -4.49
N GLU A 175 21.13 -6.81 -5.52
CA GLU A 175 22.14 -6.32 -6.46
C GLU A 175 23.26 -5.51 -5.76
N LEU A 176 22.89 -4.63 -4.82
CA LEU A 176 23.83 -3.76 -4.12
C LEU A 176 24.52 -4.42 -2.92
N ASN A 177 23.93 -5.50 -2.39
CA ASN A 177 24.44 -6.23 -1.22
C ASN A 177 24.60 -7.73 -1.53
N PRO A 178 25.52 -8.10 -2.45
CA PRO A 178 25.69 -9.48 -2.86
C PRO A 178 26.15 -10.36 -1.70
N GLY A 179 25.55 -11.54 -1.56
CA GLY A 179 25.91 -12.54 -0.56
C GLY A 179 25.23 -12.39 0.81
N VAL A 180 24.39 -11.35 1.02
CA VAL A 180 23.57 -11.22 2.23
C VAL A 180 22.41 -12.23 2.23
N PHE A 181 21.77 -12.43 1.07
CA PHE A 181 20.67 -13.36 0.87
C PHE A 181 20.99 -14.33 -0.28
N THR A 182 20.47 -15.56 -0.21
CA THR A 182 20.67 -16.57 -1.27
C THR A 182 19.83 -16.26 -2.51
N SER A 183 18.62 -15.74 -2.30
CA SER A 183 17.65 -15.40 -3.35
C SER A 183 17.00 -14.04 -3.11
N THR A 184 16.51 -13.41 -4.19
CA THR A 184 15.67 -12.20 -4.10
C THR A 184 14.39 -12.48 -3.31
N ASP A 185 13.82 -13.67 -3.46
CA ASP A 185 12.63 -14.12 -2.73
C ASP A 185 12.86 -14.09 -1.22
N THR A 186 14.03 -14.53 -0.75
CA THR A 186 14.40 -14.41 0.67
C THR A 186 14.35 -12.97 1.16
N CYS A 187 14.94 -12.03 0.39
CA CYS A 187 14.93 -10.61 0.71
C CYS A 187 13.51 -10.02 0.72
N TYR A 188 12.70 -10.40 -0.27
CA TYR A 188 11.31 -10.00 -0.41
C TYR A 188 10.46 -10.46 0.79
N VAL A 189 10.47 -11.76 1.10
CA VAL A 189 9.69 -12.33 2.22
C VAL A 189 10.14 -11.74 3.55
N LEU A 190 11.46 -11.60 3.75
CA LEU A 190 11.99 -11.00 4.98
C LEU A 190 11.60 -9.52 5.11
N SER A 191 11.50 -8.78 4.00
CA SER A 191 11.03 -7.40 4.00
C SER A 191 9.60 -7.29 4.52
N PHE A 192 8.69 -8.16 4.09
CA PHE A 192 7.34 -8.22 4.66
C PHE A 192 7.33 -8.64 6.12
N ALA A 193 8.17 -9.60 6.53
CA ALA A 193 8.30 -10.00 7.92
C ALA A 193 8.73 -8.81 8.81
N ILE A 194 9.64 -7.96 8.33
CA ILE A 194 10.07 -6.73 9.00
C ILE A 194 8.93 -5.70 9.08
N ILE A 195 8.18 -5.48 8.00
CA ILE A 195 7.04 -4.57 7.97
C ILE A 195 5.95 -5.04 8.95
N MET A 196 5.64 -6.34 8.98
CA MET A 196 4.69 -6.93 9.92
C MET A 196 5.17 -6.86 11.38
N LEU A 197 6.49 -7.00 11.59
CA LEU A 197 7.12 -6.81 12.90
C LEU A 197 6.90 -5.37 13.40
N ASN A 198 7.03 -4.37 12.53
CA ASN A 198 6.78 -2.97 12.89
C ASN A 198 5.35 -2.78 13.42
N THR A 199 4.34 -3.30 12.71
CA THR A 199 2.95 -3.26 13.18
C THR A 199 2.80 -3.97 14.53
N SER A 200 3.42 -5.14 14.69
CA SER A 200 3.30 -5.94 15.91
C SER A 200 3.94 -5.30 17.15
N LEU A 201 5.06 -4.58 16.99
CA LEU A 201 5.75 -3.93 18.09
C LEU A 201 5.14 -2.58 18.47
N HIS A 202 4.67 -1.81 17.48
CA HIS A 202 4.32 -0.40 17.67
C HIS A 202 2.82 -0.11 17.62
N ASN A 203 1.97 -1.02 17.10
CA ASN A 203 0.53 -0.80 17.07
C ASN A 203 -0.05 -1.02 18.48
N PRO A 204 -0.69 -0.02 19.12
CA PRO A 204 -1.29 -0.18 20.45
C PRO A 204 -2.37 -1.27 20.52
N SER A 205 -2.99 -1.60 19.39
CA SER A 205 -4.03 -2.64 19.29
C SER A 205 -3.46 -4.07 19.40
N VAL A 206 -2.15 -4.24 19.17
CA VAL A 206 -1.47 -5.53 19.29
C VAL A 206 -0.99 -5.72 20.73
N LYS A 207 -1.62 -6.68 21.42
CA LYS A 207 -1.31 -6.98 22.83
C LYS A 207 -0.08 -7.87 22.99
N ASP A 208 0.10 -8.82 22.08
CA ASP A 208 1.19 -9.79 22.11
C ASP A 208 2.34 -9.30 21.25
N LYS A 209 3.35 -8.71 21.91
CA LYS A 209 4.53 -8.17 21.23
C LYS A 209 5.59 -9.26 21.11
N PRO A 210 6.01 -9.66 19.90
CA PRO A 210 6.97 -10.73 19.71
C PRO A 210 8.33 -10.37 20.31
N THR A 211 8.99 -11.32 20.98
CA THR A 211 10.40 -11.17 21.41
C THR A 211 11.35 -11.39 20.24
N VAL A 212 12.64 -11.07 20.42
CA VAL A 212 13.66 -11.30 19.40
C VAL A 212 13.81 -12.80 19.08
N GLU A 213 13.75 -13.67 20.07
CA GLU A 213 13.82 -15.12 19.89
C GLU A 213 12.62 -15.63 19.09
N ARG A 214 11.44 -15.06 19.35
CA ARG A 214 10.23 -15.38 18.57
C ARG A 214 10.41 -14.93 17.12
N PHE A 215 10.89 -13.72 16.88
CA PHE A 215 11.16 -13.23 15.52
C PHE A 215 12.17 -14.11 14.77
N ILE A 216 13.25 -14.55 15.43
CA ILE A 216 14.20 -15.50 14.85
C ILE A 216 13.52 -16.83 14.52
N SER A 217 12.71 -17.37 15.44
CA SER A 217 12.01 -18.64 15.23
C SER A 217 10.98 -18.59 14.08
N MET A 218 10.32 -17.44 13.90
CA MET A 218 9.33 -17.22 12.84
C MET A 218 9.94 -17.17 11.44
N ASN A 219 11.23 -16.82 11.33
CA ASN A 219 11.94 -16.70 10.06
C ASN A 219 12.94 -17.86 9.83
N ARG A 220 12.75 -19.00 10.50
CA ARG A 220 13.54 -20.21 10.22
C ARG A 220 13.22 -20.77 8.84
N GLY A 221 14.23 -21.24 8.13
CA GLY A 221 14.08 -21.78 6.78
C GLY A 221 13.82 -20.75 5.68
N ILE A 222 13.79 -19.45 5.99
CA ILE A 222 13.45 -18.39 5.02
C ILE A 222 14.47 -18.25 3.87
N ASN A 223 15.70 -18.71 4.07
CA ASN A 223 16.80 -18.57 3.11
C ASN A 223 16.92 -19.83 2.23
N ASP A 224 15.95 -20.03 1.34
CA ASP A 224 15.80 -21.22 0.46
C ASP A 224 15.84 -22.55 1.23
N GLY A 225 15.14 -22.62 2.37
CA GLY A 225 15.11 -23.77 3.27
C GLY A 225 16.20 -23.76 4.35
N GLY A 226 17.14 -22.81 4.29
CA GLY A 226 18.15 -22.55 5.33
C GLY A 226 17.77 -21.41 6.28
N ASP A 227 18.52 -21.30 7.39
CA ASP A 227 18.36 -20.22 8.37
C ASP A 227 19.27 -19.03 8.05
N LEU A 228 18.78 -17.81 8.27
CA LEU A 228 19.61 -16.61 8.26
C LEU A 228 20.44 -16.50 9.56
N PRO A 229 21.59 -15.80 9.54
CA PRO A 229 22.39 -15.58 10.73
C PRO A 229 21.55 -14.96 11.87
N PRO A 230 21.55 -15.54 13.09
CA PRO A 230 20.77 -15.01 14.20
C PRO A 230 21.12 -13.55 14.53
N GLU A 231 22.40 -13.19 14.42
CA GLU A 231 22.89 -11.83 14.65
C GLU A 231 22.28 -10.81 13.68
N LEU A 232 22.09 -11.21 12.41
CA LEU A 232 21.42 -10.38 11.42
C LEU A 232 19.96 -10.14 11.84
N LEU A 233 19.22 -11.20 12.14
CA LEU A 233 17.81 -11.10 12.55
C LEU A 233 17.63 -10.30 13.86
N THR A 234 18.54 -10.47 14.82
CA THR A 234 18.58 -9.66 16.04
C THR A 234 18.79 -8.18 15.71
N SER A 235 19.75 -7.86 14.84
CA SER A 235 20.01 -6.46 14.44
C SER A 235 18.81 -5.80 13.76
N LEU A 236 18.09 -6.55 12.91
CA LEU A 236 16.88 -6.08 12.23
C LEU A 236 15.76 -5.83 13.26
N TYR A 237 15.55 -6.78 14.17
CA TYR A 237 14.54 -6.66 15.24
C TYR A 237 14.81 -5.45 16.14
N ASP A 238 16.04 -5.30 16.63
CA ASP A 238 16.42 -4.20 17.51
C ASP A 238 16.30 -2.85 16.82
N SER A 239 16.62 -2.76 15.54
CA SER A 239 16.44 -1.55 14.74
C SER A 239 14.97 -1.13 14.66
N ILE A 240 14.05 -2.05 14.36
CA ILE A 240 12.61 -1.77 14.33
C ILE A 240 12.08 -1.45 15.72
N LYS A 241 12.47 -2.21 16.75
CA LYS A 241 12.04 -1.96 18.13
C LYS A 241 12.47 -0.58 18.63
N LYS A 242 13.66 -0.13 18.25
CA LYS A 242 14.20 1.18 18.65
C LYS A 242 13.46 2.34 17.97
N GLU A 243 13.15 2.21 16.68
CA GLU A 243 12.49 3.27 15.92
C GLU A 243 11.46 2.67 14.96
N PRO A 244 10.16 3.02 15.03
CA PRO A 244 9.18 2.57 14.04
C PRO A 244 9.48 3.13 12.64
N PHE A 245 8.92 2.53 11.60
CA PHE A 245 8.92 3.15 10.27
C PHE A 245 8.21 4.51 10.34
N LYS A 246 8.83 5.54 9.77
CA LYS A 246 8.21 6.87 9.63
C LYS A 246 7.54 6.93 8.27
N ILE A 247 6.24 7.18 8.27
CA ILE A 247 5.47 7.28 7.03
C ILE A 247 5.22 8.77 6.75
N PRO A 248 5.57 9.25 5.55
CA PRO A 248 5.34 10.64 5.19
C PRO A 248 3.86 11.01 5.05
N GLU A 249 3.49 12.18 5.57
CA GLU A 249 2.18 12.89 5.54
C GLU A 249 0.90 12.03 5.71
N ASP A 250 0.21 12.31 6.82
CA ASP A 250 -0.80 11.47 7.48
C ASP A 250 -2.23 11.85 7.05
N ASP A 251 -2.79 11.10 6.09
CA ASP A 251 -4.23 11.03 5.81
C ASP A 251 -4.91 9.83 6.52
N GLY A 252 -4.26 9.21 7.51
CA GLY A 252 -4.84 8.16 8.37
C GLY A 252 -4.85 6.74 7.80
N ASN A 253 -4.53 6.52 6.52
CA ASN A 253 -4.39 5.17 5.92
C ASN A 253 -2.97 4.58 6.11
N ASP A 254 -2.54 4.47 7.35
CA ASP A 254 -1.15 4.18 7.71
C ASP A 254 -0.72 2.71 7.43
N LEU A 255 0.58 2.42 7.27
CA LEU A 255 1.11 1.04 7.10
C LEU A 255 0.67 0.10 8.23
N MET A 256 0.44 0.69 9.40
CA MET A 256 -0.04 0.03 10.61
C MET A 256 -1.44 -0.58 10.46
N HIS A 257 -2.21 -0.13 9.46
CA HIS A 257 -3.49 -0.72 9.09
C HIS A 257 -3.41 -1.72 7.94
N THR A 258 -2.35 -1.64 7.12
CA THR A 258 -2.16 -2.50 5.94
C THR A 258 -1.60 -3.88 6.30
N PHE A 259 -0.70 -3.96 7.28
CA PHE A 259 0.04 -5.20 7.59
C PHE A 259 -0.27 -5.74 8.98
N PHE A 260 -1.46 -6.31 9.15
CA PHE A 260 -1.82 -7.09 10.34
C PHE A 260 -1.55 -8.58 10.11
N ASN A 261 -1.11 -9.28 11.15
CA ASN A 261 -1.14 -10.74 11.11
C ASN A 261 -2.62 -11.21 11.14
N PRO A 262 -3.13 -11.83 10.06
CA PRO A 262 -4.50 -12.33 10.02
C PRO A 262 -4.69 -13.56 10.90
N ASP A 263 -3.61 -14.25 11.26
CA ASP A 263 -3.66 -15.50 12.00
C ASP A 263 -3.97 -15.27 13.46
N LYS A 264 -5.03 -15.93 13.95
CA LYS A 264 -5.40 -15.92 15.37
C LYS A 264 -5.87 -17.29 15.81
N GLU A 265 -5.26 -17.80 16.87
CA GLU A 265 -5.66 -19.05 17.50
C GLU A 265 -6.27 -18.77 18.87
N GLY A 266 -7.33 -19.51 19.22
CA GLY A 266 -7.94 -19.35 20.53
C GLY A 266 -9.17 -20.22 20.79
N TRP A 267 -9.62 -20.18 22.04
CA TRP A 267 -10.86 -20.82 22.45
C TRP A 267 -12.05 -19.97 22.05
N LEU A 268 -12.98 -20.55 21.29
CA LEU A 268 -14.18 -19.89 20.84
C LEU A 268 -15.42 -20.56 21.43
N CYS A 269 -16.34 -19.75 21.95
CA CYS A 269 -17.71 -20.18 22.23
C CYS A 269 -18.58 -19.78 21.03
N LYS A 270 -19.14 -20.77 20.33
CA LYS A 270 -20.11 -20.51 19.25
C LYS A 270 -21.51 -20.90 19.71
N GLN A 271 -22.47 -20.04 19.41
CA GLN A 271 -23.88 -20.32 19.61
C GLN A 271 -24.42 -21.06 18.39
N GLY A 272 -25.08 -22.20 18.62
CA GLY A 272 -25.76 -22.93 17.55
C GLY A 272 -26.91 -22.11 16.96
N ILE A 273 -26.97 -22.02 15.62
CA ILE A 273 -27.98 -21.25 14.90
C ILE A 273 -29.38 -21.88 15.03
N ILE A 274 -29.44 -23.21 15.06
CA ILE A 274 -30.71 -23.96 15.07
C ILE A 274 -31.24 -24.18 16.50
N LEU A 275 -30.33 -24.35 17.47
CA LEU A 275 -30.65 -24.45 18.89
C LEU A 275 -29.61 -23.61 19.65
N PRO A 276 -30.02 -22.65 20.50
CA PRO A 276 -29.11 -21.80 21.26
C PRO A 276 -28.40 -22.63 22.34
N SER A 277 -27.39 -23.36 21.91
CA SER A 277 -26.47 -24.15 22.70
C SER A 277 -25.07 -23.61 22.45
N PHE A 278 -24.31 -23.40 23.52
CA PHE A 278 -22.94 -22.94 23.43
C PHE A 278 -22.00 -24.14 23.40
N LYS A 279 -21.17 -24.23 22.35
CA LYS A 279 -20.07 -25.20 22.29
C LYS A 279 -18.74 -24.45 22.39
N LYS A 280 -17.88 -24.92 23.30
CA LYS A 280 -16.47 -24.50 23.40
C LYS A 280 -15.63 -25.41 22.51
N GLY A 281 -14.76 -24.82 21.71
CA GLY A 281 -13.76 -25.53 20.91
C GLY A 281 -12.57 -24.64 20.60
N SER A 282 -11.43 -25.26 20.26
CA SER A 282 -10.29 -24.57 19.70
C SER A 282 -10.57 -24.20 18.24
N GLY A 283 -10.36 -22.94 17.88
CA GLY A 283 -10.40 -22.49 16.50
C GLY A 283 -9.11 -21.78 16.14
N SER A 284 -8.67 -21.95 14.90
CA SER A 284 -7.66 -21.12 14.28
C SER A 284 -8.29 -20.36 13.11
N LEU A 285 -8.14 -19.04 13.13
CA LEU A 285 -8.18 -18.22 11.94
C LEU A 285 -6.79 -18.29 11.34
N LEU A 286 -6.69 -18.89 10.17
CA LEU A 286 -5.46 -18.89 9.37
C LEU A 286 -5.76 -18.11 8.09
N GLY A 287 -5.07 -16.99 7.89
CA GLY A 287 -4.89 -16.35 6.61
C GLY A 287 -3.72 -17.02 5.90
N PHE A 288 -4.01 -17.80 4.87
CA PHE A 288 -2.95 -18.37 4.03
C PHE A 288 -2.35 -17.27 3.15
N TRP A 289 -1.01 -17.17 3.15
CA TRP A 289 -0.27 -16.65 2.00
C TRP A 289 -0.24 -17.80 0.98
N GLU A 290 -1.27 -17.91 0.15
CA GLU A 290 -1.31 -18.92 -0.92
C GLU A 290 -0.75 -18.31 -2.21
N GLU A 291 0.29 -18.96 -2.74
CA GLU A 291 1.11 -18.58 -3.88
C GLU A 291 0.37 -18.74 -5.22
N SER A 292 -0.85 -18.20 -5.33
CA SER A 292 -1.66 -18.34 -6.54
C SER A 292 -2.37 -17.04 -6.86
N HIS A 293 -1.78 -16.32 -7.82
CA HIS A 293 -2.39 -15.27 -8.63
C HIS A 293 -3.49 -14.45 -7.94
N GLY A 294 -3.05 -13.45 -7.17
CA GLY A 294 -3.81 -12.25 -6.86
C GLY A 294 -5.26 -12.47 -6.43
N SER A 295 -5.49 -12.74 -5.16
CA SER A 295 -6.79 -12.50 -4.53
C SER A 295 -6.65 -12.31 -3.02
N TYR A 296 -7.43 -11.36 -2.51
CA TYR A 296 -7.73 -11.01 -1.12
C TYR A 296 -7.23 -11.93 0.00
N PHE A 297 -6.81 -11.31 1.12
CA PHE A 297 -6.80 -11.92 2.45
C PHE A 297 -8.17 -12.56 2.76
N GLN A 298 -8.35 -13.84 2.43
CA GLN A 298 -9.47 -14.64 2.92
C GLN A 298 -9.06 -15.27 4.24
N ALA A 299 -9.53 -14.68 5.33
CA ALA A 299 -9.45 -15.31 6.64
C ALA A 299 -10.43 -16.50 6.67
N SER A 300 -9.90 -17.72 6.62
CA SER A 300 -10.71 -18.94 6.74
C SER A 300 -10.65 -19.44 8.19
N LEU A 301 -11.81 -19.60 8.80
CA LEU A 301 -11.94 -20.00 10.20
C LEU A 301 -12.00 -21.53 10.26
N ARG A 302 -10.86 -22.19 10.50
CA ARG A 302 -10.81 -23.65 10.70
C ARG A 302 -11.08 -23.98 12.16
N LEU A 303 -12.12 -24.77 12.39
CA LEU A 303 -12.33 -25.43 13.67
C LEU A 303 -11.47 -26.69 13.69
N LEU A 304 -10.58 -26.81 14.67
CA LEU A 304 -9.90 -28.06 14.95
C LEU A 304 -10.82 -28.93 15.83
N PRO A 305 -10.90 -30.25 15.58
CA PRO A 305 -11.74 -31.17 16.35
C PRO A 305 -11.35 -31.24 17.82
#